data_AF-A0A7C5GZJ5-F1
#
_entry.id   AF-A0A7C5GZJ5-F1
#
_cell.length_a   1.000
_cell.length_b   1.000
_cell.length_c   1.000
_cell.angle_alpha   90.00
_cell.angle_beta   90.00
_cell.angle_gamma   90.00
#
_symmetry.space_group_name_H-M   'P 1'
#
loop_
_entity.id
_entity.type
_entity.pdbx_description
1 polymer ?
#
loop_
_entity_poly.entity_id
_entity_poly.type
_entity_poly.pdbx_seq_one_letter_code
_entity_poly.pdbx_strand_id
1 'polypeptide(L)'
;MTEATVFNYLLTAWFVLAAVVFIALFFIAAPYGRHVRRGWGPTFTNRTGWLLMEAPAPLAFAVLYFCGENRGSIVALVFLLLWEAHYVHRAFIYPLSLHNREKKMPLTVVLFGAVFNLGNAYLNGRYLFTFASYTSQWLSDYRFVLGTIVFIAGFIINRNADEILHHLRQENDSGYQIPFGGMYRWISCPNYFGEILTWLGWAIATWSLPGLAFAAWTIANLAPRARTHHLWYRQHFPDYPRERKALIPGLW
;
A
#
# COMPACT_ATOMS: atom_id res chain seq x y z
N MET A 1 -17.01 11.18 -26.21
CA MET A 1 -16.01 10.21 -25.73
C MET A 1 -16.73 9.22 -24.83
N THR A 2 -16.56 7.91 -25.02
CA THR A 2 -17.23 6.91 -24.15
C THR A 2 -16.53 6.84 -22.79
N GLU A 3 -17.24 6.37 -21.76
CA GLU A 3 -16.65 6.19 -20.43
C GLU A 3 -15.45 5.22 -20.47
N ALA A 4 -15.56 4.12 -21.21
CA ALA A 4 -14.48 3.16 -21.38
C ALA A 4 -13.22 3.78 -22.02
N THR A 5 -13.40 4.72 -22.96
CA THR A 5 -12.29 5.47 -23.56
C THR A 5 -11.59 6.34 -22.52
N VAL A 6 -12.35 7.09 -21.70
CA VAL A 6 -11.79 7.91 -20.61
C VAL A 6 -11.04 7.03 -19.61
N PHE A 7 -11.65 5.91 -19.22
CA PHE A 7 -11.06 4.93 -18.30
C PHE A 7 -9.70 4.42 -18.80
N ASN A 8 -9.60 4.05 -20.07
CA ASN A 8 -8.35 3.55 -20.66
C ASN A 8 -7.26 4.63 -20.72
N TYR A 9 -7.62 5.89 -21.00
CA TYR A 9 -6.66 7.00 -20.92
C TYR A 9 -6.17 7.23 -19.49
N LEU A 10 -7.08 7.21 -18.51
CA LEU A 10 -6.72 7.33 -17.09
C LEU A 10 -5.79 6.19 -16.66
N LEU A 11 -6.10 4.95 -17.03
CA LEU A 11 -5.28 3.78 -16.71
C LEU A 11 -3.89 3.85 -17.35
N THR A 12 -3.81 4.28 -18.62
CA THR A 12 -2.53 4.47 -19.31
C THR A 12 -1.70 5.55 -18.64
N ALA A 13 -2.30 6.70 -18.32
CA ALA A 13 -1.67 7.77 -17.58
C ALA A 13 -1.20 7.28 -16.19
N TRP A 14 -1.97 6.39 -15.55
CA TRP A 14 -1.63 5.78 -14.27
C TRP A 14 -0.34 4.96 -14.35
N PHE A 15 -0.18 4.12 -15.38
CA PHE A 15 1.06 3.36 -15.60
C PHE A 15 2.26 4.28 -15.89
N VAL A 16 2.08 5.29 -16.75
CA VAL A 16 3.15 6.26 -17.06
C VAL A 16 3.59 6.99 -15.80
N LEU A 17 2.63 7.45 -15.00
CA LEU A 17 2.92 8.14 -13.74
C LEU A 17 3.61 7.22 -12.72
N ALA A 18 3.24 5.93 -12.66
CA ALA A 18 3.94 4.95 -11.82
C ALA A 18 5.42 4.85 -12.18
N ALA A 19 5.74 4.79 -13.48
CA ALA A 19 7.11 4.71 -13.97
C ALA A 19 7.91 5.98 -13.64
N VAL A 20 7.30 7.16 -13.84
CA VAL A 20 7.92 8.45 -13.48
C VAL A 20 8.20 8.53 -11.99
N VAL A 21 7.22 8.14 -11.14
CA VAL A 21 7.36 8.13 -9.69
C VAL A 21 8.43 7.15 -9.23
N PHE A 22 8.50 5.95 -9.82
CA PHE A 22 9.54 4.96 -9.50
C PHE A 22 10.93 5.56 -9.70
N ILE A 23 11.18 6.15 -10.87
CA ILE A 23 12.47 6.78 -11.19
C ILE A 23 12.74 7.94 -10.22
N ALA A 24 11.77 8.83 -10.01
CA ALA A 24 11.94 9.99 -9.14
C ALA A 24 12.29 9.58 -7.69
N LEU A 25 11.66 8.53 -7.15
CA LEU A 25 11.86 8.09 -5.77
C LEU A 25 13.21 7.40 -5.52
N PHE A 26 13.96 7.02 -6.55
CA PHE A 26 15.38 6.63 -6.37
C PHE A 26 16.28 7.81 -6.04
N PHE A 27 15.90 9.03 -6.45
CA PHE A 27 16.70 10.24 -6.25
C PHE A 27 16.14 11.13 -5.14
N ILE A 28 14.81 11.14 -4.96
CA ILE A 28 14.11 12.03 -4.03
C ILE A 28 13.25 11.20 -3.09
N ALA A 29 13.69 11.06 -1.84
CA ALA A 29 12.88 10.39 -0.82
C ALA A 29 11.62 11.21 -0.49
N ALA A 30 10.47 10.54 -0.43
CA ALA A 30 9.21 11.17 -0.05
C ALA A 30 9.31 11.81 1.35
N PRO A 31 8.84 13.06 1.54
CA PRO A 31 9.15 13.90 2.69
C PRO A 31 8.28 13.59 3.93
N TYR A 32 8.14 12.32 4.31
CA TYR A 32 7.36 11.93 5.49
C TYR A 32 8.01 10.82 6.32
N GLY A 33 7.61 10.70 7.59
CA GLY A 33 8.22 9.76 8.54
C GLY A 33 9.65 10.18 8.92
N ARG A 34 10.64 9.34 8.63
CA ARG A 34 12.05 9.65 8.91
C ARG A 34 12.73 10.58 7.91
N HIS A 35 12.02 10.99 6.86
CA HIS A 35 12.55 11.86 5.80
C HIS A 35 11.83 13.22 5.74
N VAL A 36 11.17 13.65 6.83
CA VAL A 36 10.47 14.95 6.88
C VAL A 36 11.45 16.10 6.63
N ARG A 37 11.03 17.05 5.78
CA ARG A 37 11.76 18.29 5.46
C ARG A 37 10.83 19.50 5.58
N ARG A 38 11.40 20.67 5.91
CA ARG A 38 10.64 21.95 5.93
C ARG A 38 10.25 22.34 4.48
N GLY A 39 9.17 23.11 4.33
CA GLY A 39 8.73 23.65 3.03
C GLY A 39 7.56 22.93 2.36
N TRP A 40 6.98 21.90 2.99
CA TRP A 40 5.87 21.10 2.41
C TRP A 40 4.46 21.54 2.86
N GLY A 41 4.32 22.79 3.28
CA GLY A 41 3.05 23.39 3.72
C GLY A 41 2.69 23.11 5.18
N PRO A 42 1.43 23.41 5.58
CA PRO A 42 0.95 23.18 6.94
C PRO A 42 0.94 21.69 7.27
N THR A 43 0.94 21.36 8.57
CA THR A 43 1.11 19.97 9.03
C THR A 43 -0.02 19.56 9.96
N PHE A 44 -0.44 18.30 9.86
CA PHE A 44 -1.46 17.66 10.70
C PHE A 44 -0.82 16.70 11.69
N THR A 45 -1.57 16.32 12.72
CA THR A 45 -1.19 15.17 13.54
C THR A 45 -1.11 13.92 12.65
N ASN A 46 -0.19 13.01 12.96
CA ASN A 46 0.00 11.79 12.16
C ASN A 46 -1.32 11.00 12.02
N ARG A 47 -2.08 10.87 13.12
CA ARG A 47 -3.38 10.15 13.13
C ARG A 47 -4.37 10.74 12.12
N THR A 48 -4.61 12.04 12.17
CA THR A 48 -5.55 12.70 11.26
C THR A 48 -5.04 12.69 9.82
N GLY A 49 -3.73 12.88 9.62
CA GLY A 49 -3.12 12.80 8.30
C GLY A 49 -3.30 11.43 7.64
N TRP A 50 -3.02 10.35 8.36
CA TRP A 50 -3.25 8.98 7.87
C TRP A 50 -4.72 8.70 7.59
N LEU A 51 -5.62 9.10 8.48
CA LEU A 51 -7.06 8.88 8.29
C LEU A 51 -7.57 9.60 7.03
N LEU A 52 -7.24 10.89 6.84
CA LEU A 52 -7.67 11.64 5.67
C LEU A 52 -7.03 11.14 4.37
N MET A 53 -5.80 10.64 4.45
CA MET A 53 -5.08 10.09 3.30
C MET A 53 -5.65 8.75 2.84
N GLU A 54 -5.99 7.85 3.77
CA GLU A 54 -6.33 6.45 3.49
C GLU A 54 -7.83 6.19 3.41
N ALA A 55 -8.68 6.92 4.16
CA ALA A 55 -10.13 6.74 4.16
C ALA A 55 -10.80 6.85 2.77
N PRO A 56 -10.30 7.64 1.80
CA PRO A 56 -10.91 7.68 0.48
C PRO A 56 -10.90 6.34 -0.26
N ALA A 57 -9.90 5.47 -0.04
CA ALA A 57 -9.81 4.19 -0.73
C ALA A 57 -10.95 3.20 -0.39
N PRO A 58 -11.22 2.83 0.88
CA PRO A 58 -12.32 1.94 1.22
C PRO A 58 -13.68 2.59 0.93
N LEU A 59 -13.84 3.88 1.23
CA LEU A 59 -15.12 4.57 1.01
C LEU A 59 -15.49 4.63 -0.47
N ALA A 60 -14.56 5.02 -1.35
CA ALA A 60 -14.84 5.09 -2.78
C ALA A 60 -15.06 3.68 -3.37
N PHE A 61 -14.30 2.68 -2.94
CA PHE A 61 -14.44 1.32 -3.44
C PHE A 61 -15.79 0.71 -3.05
N ALA A 62 -16.23 0.90 -1.80
CA ALA A 62 -17.56 0.50 -1.34
C ALA A 62 -18.68 1.21 -2.11
N VAL A 63 -18.57 2.53 -2.33
CA VAL A 63 -19.54 3.28 -3.14
C VAL A 63 -19.62 2.74 -4.57
N LEU A 64 -18.48 2.46 -5.20
CA LEU A 64 -18.43 1.89 -6.56
C LEU A 64 -19.03 0.48 -6.61
N TYR A 65 -18.89 -0.32 -5.56
CA TYR A 65 -19.56 -1.62 -5.44
C TYR A 65 -21.08 -1.44 -5.44
N PHE A 66 -21.63 -0.62 -4.54
CA PHE A 66 -23.09 -0.47 -4.42
C PHE A 66 -23.74 0.18 -5.65
N CYS A 67 -23.00 1.04 -6.35
CA CYS A 67 -23.43 1.66 -7.60
C CYS A 67 -23.15 0.80 -8.85
N GLY A 68 -22.38 -0.29 -8.72
CA GLY A 68 -21.97 -1.14 -9.82
C GLY A 68 -23.05 -2.12 -10.27
N GLU A 69 -23.01 -2.47 -11.55
CA GLU A 69 -23.92 -3.46 -12.16
C GLU A 69 -23.70 -4.87 -11.57
N ASN A 70 -22.47 -5.18 -11.14
CA ASN A 70 -22.09 -6.49 -10.62
C ASN A 70 -22.35 -6.68 -9.12
N ARG A 71 -23.04 -5.76 -8.43
CA ARG A 71 -23.21 -5.78 -6.96
C ARG A 71 -23.93 -7.00 -6.37
N GLY A 72 -24.57 -7.81 -7.20
CA GLY A 72 -25.17 -9.09 -6.79
C GLY A 72 -24.27 -10.31 -6.98
N SER A 73 -23.09 -10.14 -7.60
CA SER A 73 -22.15 -11.23 -7.87
C SER A 73 -21.35 -11.58 -6.62
N ILE A 74 -21.26 -12.88 -6.31
CA ILE A 74 -20.41 -13.39 -5.23
C ILE A 74 -18.93 -13.03 -5.46
N VAL A 75 -18.48 -12.98 -6.71
CA VAL A 75 -17.09 -12.63 -7.05
C VAL A 75 -16.81 -11.17 -6.70
N ALA A 76 -17.73 -10.27 -7.06
CA ALA A 76 -17.63 -8.85 -6.74
C ALA A 76 -17.62 -8.63 -5.23
N LEU A 77 -18.48 -9.34 -4.48
CA LEU A 77 -18.50 -9.28 -3.02
C LEU A 77 -17.17 -9.77 -2.42
N VAL A 78 -16.59 -10.86 -2.92
CA VAL A 78 -15.30 -11.34 -2.42
C VAL A 78 -14.18 -10.33 -2.68
N PHE A 79 -14.14 -9.69 -3.85
CA PHE A 79 -13.17 -8.62 -4.11
C PHE A 79 -13.38 -7.40 -3.21
N LEU A 80 -14.63 -7.01 -2.94
CA LEU A 80 -14.94 -6.00 -1.94
C LEU A 80 -14.36 -6.38 -0.58
N LEU A 81 -14.64 -7.59 -0.09
CA LEU A 81 -14.18 -8.05 1.22
C LEU A 81 -12.65 -8.09 1.32
N LEU A 82 -11.94 -8.53 0.28
CA LEU A 82 -10.47 -8.51 0.25
C LEU A 82 -9.92 -7.08 0.31
N TRP A 83 -10.49 -6.16 -0.47
CA TRP A 83 -10.11 -4.75 -0.46
C TRP A 83 -10.36 -4.10 0.89
N GLU A 84 -11.57 -4.27 1.43
CA GLU A 84 -11.96 -3.71 2.72
C GLU A 84 -11.17 -4.32 3.88
N ALA A 85 -10.87 -5.61 3.87
CA ALA A 85 -10.02 -6.22 4.90
C ALA A 85 -8.65 -5.53 5.00
N HIS A 86 -8.09 -5.13 3.86
CA HIS A 86 -6.87 -4.34 3.83
C HIS A 86 -7.11 -2.90 4.29
N TYR A 87 -8.01 -2.18 3.61
CA TYR A 87 -8.13 -0.74 3.76
C TYR A 87 -8.87 -0.30 5.01
N VAL A 88 -9.80 -1.08 5.55
CA VAL A 88 -10.42 -0.80 6.86
C VAL A 88 -9.35 -0.82 7.95
N HIS A 89 -8.47 -1.84 7.91
CA HIS A 89 -7.34 -1.87 8.82
C HIS A 89 -6.42 -0.67 8.60
N ARG A 90 -6.05 -0.38 7.35
CA ARG A 90 -5.08 0.68 7.02
C ARG A 90 -5.59 2.10 7.32
N ALA A 91 -6.86 2.36 7.05
CA ALA A 91 -7.47 3.69 7.17
C ALA A 91 -7.99 3.98 8.57
N PHE A 92 -8.53 2.97 9.27
CA PHE A 92 -9.19 3.19 10.56
C PHE A 92 -8.42 2.56 11.71
N ILE A 93 -8.07 1.28 11.64
CA ILE A 93 -7.46 0.58 12.79
C ILE A 93 -6.02 1.07 13.04
N TYR A 94 -5.18 1.10 12.01
CA TYR A 94 -3.78 1.49 12.13
C TYR A 94 -3.60 2.95 12.63
N PRO A 95 -4.30 3.97 12.10
CA PRO A 95 -4.11 5.33 12.58
C PRO A 95 -4.59 5.53 14.02
N LEU A 96 -5.64 4.80 14.42
CA LEU A 96 -6.14 4.82 15.79
C LEU A 96 -5.18 4.13 16.78
N SER A 97 -4.40 3.14 16.34
CA SER A 97 -3.39 2.47 17.17
C SER A 97 -2.11 3.29 17.34
N LEU A 98 -1.85 4.32 16.52
CA LEU A 98 -0.66 5.16 16.63
C LEU A 98 -0.60 5.90 17.99
N HIS A 99 0.51 5.68 18.71
CA HIS A 99 0.80 6.30 20.02
C HIS A 99 1.45 7.69 19.90
N ASN A 100 2.26 7.88 18.86
CA ASN A 100 3.08 9.08 18.66
C ASN A 100 2.25 10.29 18.14
N ARG A 101 1.81 11.15 19.06
CA ARG A 101 1.00 12.36 18.76
C ARG A 101 1.82 13.53 18.21
N GLU A 102 3.14 13.55 18.42
CA GLU A 102 3.99 14.69 18.08
C GLU A 102 4.49 14.69 16.64
N LYS A 103 4.58 13.52 15.98
CA LYS A 103 5.00 13.45 14.58
C LYS A 103 3.93 14.09 13.70
N LYS A 104 4.35 15.05 12.88
CA LYS A 104 3.45 15.78 11.98
C LYS A 104 3.60 15.31 10.55
N MET A 105 2.48 15.25 9.83
CA MET A 105 2.43 14.92 8.41
C MET A 105 2.08 16.18 7.60
N PRO A 106 2.85 16.53 6.55
CA PRO A 106 2.53 17.67 5.69
C PRO A 106 1.20 17.48 4.94
N LEU A 107 0.40 18.54 4.82
CA LEU A 107 -0.89 18.54 4.11
C LEU A 107 -0.74 18.07 2.65
N THR A 108 0.33 18.50 1.99
CA THR A 108 0.64 18.10 0.61
C THR A 108 0.75 16.58 0.46
N VAL A 109 1.38 15.90 1.42
CA VAL A 109 1.47 14.43 1.44
C VAL A 109 0.10 13.79 1.62
N VAL A 110 -0.71 14.33 2.54
CA VAL A 110 -2.09 13.86 2.77
C VAL A 110 -2.92 13.98 1.49
N LEU A 111 -2.86 15.13 0.81
CA LEU A 111 -3.61 15.39 -0.41
C LEU A 111 -3.15 14.48 -1.56
N PHE A 112 -1.83 14.31 -1.76
CA PHE A 112 -1.33 13.41 -2.79
C PHE A 112 -1.75 11.96 -2.54
N GLY A 113 -1.67 11.49 -1.30
CA GLY A 113 -2.12 10.14 -0.96
C GLY A 113 -3.64 9.97 -1.09
N ALA A 114 -4.44 10.96 -0.70
CA ALA A 114 -5.89 10.94 -0.87
C ALA A 114 -6.30 10.90 -2.36
N VAL A 115 -5.67 11.73 -3.21
CA VAL A 115 -5.90 11.73 -4.66
C VAL A 115 -5.48 10.40 -5.28
N PHE A 116 -4.32 9.86 -4.87
CA PHE A 116 -3.88 8.54 -5.30
C PHE A 116 -4.90 7.45 -4.92
N ASN A 117 -5.33 7.43 -3.66
CA ASN A 117 -6.27 6.44 -3.15
C ASN A 117 -7.64 6.52 -3.85
N LEU A 118 -8.14 7.73 -4.13
CA LEU A 118 -9.35 7.92 -4.93
C LEU A 118 -9.19 7.39 -6.36
N GLY A 119 -8.11 7.77 -7.05
CA GLY A 119 -7.84 7.32 -8.41
C GLY A 119 -7.67 5.80 -8.50
N ASN A 120 -6.94 5.22 -7.55
CA ASN A 120 -6.70 3.79 -7.49
C ASN A 120 -7.98 2.99 -7.16
N ALA A 121 -8.78 3.46 -6.20
CA ALA A 121 -10.08 2.87 -5.89
C ALA A 121 -11.05 3.00 -7.07
N TYR A 122 -11.04 4.14 -7.77
CA TYR A 122 -11.83 4.32 -8.99
C TYR A 122 -11.43 3.32 -10.08
N LEU A 123 -10.13 3.22 -10.41
CA LEU A 123 -9.66 2.34 -11.49
C LEU A 123 -9.97 0.87 -11.20
N ASN A 124 -9.72 0.40 -9.97
CA ASN A 124 -10.01 -0.98 -9.57
C ASN A 124 -11.52 -1.23 -9.43
N GLY A 125 -12.22 -0.37 -8.69
CA GLY A 125 -13.64 -0.53 -8.38
C GLY A 125 -14.52 -0.43 -9.62
N ARG A 126 -14.28 0.57 -10.48
CA ARG A 126 -15.05 0.73 -11.72
C ARG A 126 -14.84 -0.43 -12.68
N TYR A 127 -13.60 -0.96 -12.75
CA TYR A 127 -13.35 -2.16 -13.54
C TYR A 127 -14.09 -3.38 -12.98
N LEU A 128 -13.90 -3.70 -11.70
CA LEU A 128 -14.45 -4.92 -11.11
C LEU A 128 -15.97 -4.93 -11.02
N PHE A 129 -16.58 -3.76 -10.77
CA PHE A 129 -18.01 -3.67 -10.50
C PHE A 129 -18.85 -3.23 -11.71
N THR A 130 -18.21 -2.93 -12.84
CA THR A 130 -18.93 -2.49 -14.06
C THR A 130 -18.34 -3.05 -15.34
N PHE A 131 -17.04 -2.94 -15.59
CA PHE A 131 -16.47 -3.34 -16.89
C PHE A 131 -16.12 -4.83 -16.99
N ALA A 132 -15.74 -5.45 -15.89
CA ALA A 132 -15.40 -6.86 -15.84
C ALA A 132 -16.66 -7.72 -15.74
N SER A 133 -16.63 -8.91 -16.34
CA SER A 133 -17.67 -9.92 -16.18
C SER A 133 -17.01 -11.20 -15.66
N TYR A 134 -17.10 -11.41 -14.35
CA TYR A 134 -16.66 -12.65 -13.70
C TYR A 134 -17.85 -13.55 -13.43
N THR A 135 -17.74 -14.81 -13.85
CA THR A 135 -18.69 -15.84 -13.45
C THR A 135 -18.28 -16.43 -12.09
N SER A 136 -19.20 -17.13 -11.41
CA SER A 136 -18.91 -17.75 -10.10
C SER A 136 -17.77 -18.78 -10.15
N GLN A 137 -17.54 -19.40 -11.32
CA GLN A 137 -16.41 -20.32 -11.53
C GLN A 137 -15.04 -19.64 -11.34
N TRP A 138 -14.96 -18.31 -11.46
CA TRP A 138 -13.73 -17.57 -11.21
C TRP A 138 -13.15 -17.82 -9.82
N LEU A 139 -13.99 -18.05 -8.80
CA LEU A 139 -13.54 -18.34 -7.44
C LEU A 139 -12.78 -19.67 -7.31
N SER A 140 -12.95 -20.58 -8.28
CA SER A 140 -12.23 -21.86 -8.34
C SER A 140 -11.08 -21.84 -9.36
N ASP A 141 -10.89 -20.73 -10.09
CA ASP A 141 -9.81 -20.59 -11.06
C ASP A 141 -8.45 -20.52 -10.33
N TYR A 142 -7.44 -21.19 -10.88
CA TYR A 142 -6.10 -21.24 -10.28
C TYR A 142 -5.48 -19.84 -10.10
N ARG A 143 -5.80 -18.88 -10.98
CA ARG A 143 -5.34 -17.48 -10.87
C ARG A 143 -5.95 -16.83 -9.65
N PHE A 144 -7.26 -16.97 -9.46
CA PHE A 144 -7.93 -16.45 -8.28
C PHE A 144 -7.36 -17.06 -7.01
N VAL A 145 -7.29 -18.39 -6.93
CA VAL A 145 -6.79 -19.10 -5.74
C VAL A 145 -5.34 -18.71 -5.41
N LEU A 146 -4.44 -18.74 -6.39
CA LEU A 146 -3.05 -18.35 -6.19
C LEU A 146 -2.93 -16.88 -5.78
N GLY A 147 -3.66 -15.99 -6.45
CA GLY A 147 -3.65 -14.57 -6.14
C GLY A 147 -4.15 -14.29 -4.72
N THR A 148 -5.22 -14.95 -4.29
CA THR A 148 -5.74 -14.82 -2.91
C THR A 148 -4.75 -15.36 -1.88
N ILE A 149 -4.08 -16.49 -2.13
CA ILE A 149 -3.04 -17.01 -1.22
C ILE A 149 -1.90 -16.00 -1.08
N VAL A 150 -1.40 -15.47 -2.20
CA VAL A 150 -0.32 -14.46 -2.21
C VAL A 150 -0.78 -13.18 -1.50
N PHE A 151 -2.02 -12.75 -1.72
CA PHE A 151 -2.62 -11.60 -1.06
C PHE A 151 -2.62 -11.76 0.46
N ILE A 152 -3.15 -12.88 0.96
CA ILE A 152 -3.28 -13.17 2.39
C ILE A 152 -1.89 -13.31 3.03
N ALA A 153 -0.96 -14.02 2.39
CA ALA A 153 0.40 -14.15 2.89
C ALA A 153 1.10 -12.78 3.00
N GLY A 154 0.97 -11.94 1.98
CA GLY A 154 1.47 -10.57 2.01
C GLY A 154 0.85 -9.75 3.13
N PHE A 155 -0.47 -9.85 3.31
CA PHE A 155 -1.20 -9.14 4.35
C PHE A 155 -0.72 -9.54 5.76
N ILE A 156 -0.57 -10.84 6.02
CA ILE A 156 -0.06 -11.35 7.31
C ILE A 156 1.36 -10.84 7.58
N ILE A 157 2.25 -10.90 6.59
CA ILE A 157 3.63 -10.39 6.71
C ILE A 157 3.63 -8.90 7.04
N ASN A 158 2.79 -8.12 6.34
CA ASN A 158 2.67 -6.68 6.55
C ASN A 158 2.21 -6.36 7.98
N ARG A 159 1.17 -7.05 8.47
CA ARG A 159 0.62 -6.84 9.81
C ARG A 159 1.62 -7.20 10.90
N ASN A 160 2.25 -8.38 10.80
CA ASN A 160 3.26 -8.80 11.77
C ASN A 160 4.44 -7.82 11.83
N ALA A 161 4.90 -7.33 10.69
CA ALA A 161 5.98 -6.35 10.63
C ALA A 161 5.59 -5.00 11.23
N ASP A 162 4.39 -4.49 10.92
CA ASP A 162 3.90 -3.23 11.47
C ASP A 162 3.67 -3.33 12.99
N GLU A 163 3.24 -4.48 13.50
CA GLU A 163 3.08 -4.76 14.94
C GLU A 163 4.42 -4.73 15.69
N ILE A 164 5.46 -5.36 15.14
CA ILE A 164 6.82 -5.27 15.70
C ILE A 164 7.30 -3.81 15.77
N LEU A 165 7.08 -3.03 14.70
CA LEU A 165 7.43 -1.60 14.70
C LEU A 165 6.58 -0.77 15.67
N HIS A 166 5.35 -1.20 15.92
CA HIS A 166 4.45 -0.54 16.85
C HIS A 166 4.92 -0.75 18.29
N HIS A 167 5.21 -1.99 18.70
CA HIS A 167 5.74 -2.30 20.03
C HIS A 167 7.07 -1.59 20.31
N LEU A 168 8.00 -1.56 19.34
CA LEU A 168 9.26 -0.81 19.48
C LEU A 168 9.06 0.68 19.74
N ARG A 169 7.99 1.28 19.20
CA ARG A 169 7.66 2.69 19.45
C ARG A 169 6.98 2.92 20.80
N GLN A 170 6.35 1.90 21.38
CA GLN A 170 5.75 2.01 22.72
C GLN A 170 6.80 1.87 23.81
N GLU A 171 7.81 1.02 23.60
CA GLU A 171 8.88 0.79 24.56
C GLU A 171 9.88 1.96 24.64
N ASN A 172 9.96 2.80 23.61
CA ASN A 172 10.93 3.88 23.56
C ASN A 172 10.41 5.12 22.82
N ASP A 173 10.10 6.18 23.56
CA ASP A 173 9.63 7.45 23.01
C ASP A 173 10.76 8.30 22.40
N SER A 174 12.03 8.00 22.68
CA SER A 174 13.14 8.95 22.47
C SER A 174 14.01 8.69 21.22
N GLY A 175 13.74 7.66 20.42
CA GLY A 175 14.60 7.36 19.27
C GLY A 175 14.11 6.27 18.31
N TYR A 176 14.81 6.11 17.19
CA TYR A 176 14.65 4.93 16.35
C TYR A 176 15.47 3.76 16.92
N GLN A 177 14.96 2.55 16.79
CA GLN A 177 15.64 1.31 17.18
C GLN A 177 15.76 0.36 15.99
N ILE A 178 16.65 -0.63 16.11
CA ILE A 178 16.77 -1.71 15.13
C ILE A 178 15.65 -2.72 15.41
N PRO A 179 14.75 -2.99 14.45
CA PRO A 179 13.72 -4.00 14.64
C PRO A 179 14.30 -5.41 14.58
N PHE A 180 13.81 -6.30 15.44
CA PHE A 180 14.15 -7.73 15.48
C PHE A 180 12.87 -8.58 15.54
N GLY A 181 12.99 -9.87 15.22
CA GLY A 181 11.85 -10.79 15.16
C GLY A 181 11.21 -10.88 13.77
N GLY A 182 10.44 -11.93 13.55
CA GLY A 182 9.77 -12.20 12.27
C GLY A 182 10.70 -12.09 11.06
N MET A 183 10.22 -11.45 9.99
CA MET A 183 11.00 -11.24 8.77
C MET A 183 12.07 -10.15 8.89
N TYR A 184 12.11 -9.36 9.97
CA TYR A 184 13.21 -8.43 10.20
C TYR A 184 14.55 -9.13 10.34
N ARG A 185 14.57 -10.44 10.61
CA ARG A 185 15.79 -11.26 10.58
C ARG A 185 16.52 -11.19 9.24
N TRP A 186 15.79 -11.10 8.13
CA TRP A 186 16.35 -11.17 6.77
C TRP A 186 16.34 -9.84 6.03
N ILE A 187 15.33 -8.99 6.28
CA ILE A 187 15.12 -7.76 5.51
C ILE A 187 14.80 -6.55 6.39
N SER A 188 15.18 -5.36 5.93
CA SER A 188 14.94 -4.10 6.65
C SER A 188 13.48 -3.66 6.63
N CYS A 189 12.74 -3.97 5.56
CA CYS A 189 11.39 -3.48 5.34
C CYS A 189 10.40 -4.63 5.02
N PRO A 190 10.19 -5.59 5.93
CA PRO A 190 9.25 -6.68 5.72
C PRO A 190 7.80 -6.20 5.59
N ASN A 191 7.43 -5.08 6.20
CA ASN A 191 6.13 -4.47 5.98
C ASN A 191 5.94 -4.06 4.51
N TYR A 192 6.96 -3.48 3.88
CA TYR A 192 6.91 -3.13 2.45
C TYR A 192 6.90 -4.35 1.55
N PHE A 193 7.65 -5.40 1.91
CA PHE A 193 7.62 -6.67 1.19
C PHE A 193 6.22 -7.30 1.25
N GLY A 194 5.61 -7.37 2.43
CA GLY A 194 4.25 -7.89 2.60
C GLY A 194 3.21 -7.06 1.84
N GLU A 195 3.35 -5.73 1.82
CA GLU A 195 2.48 -4.84 1.05
C GLU A 195 2.57 -5.11 -0.46
N ILE A 196 3.79 -5.28 -0.98
CA ILE A 196 4.02 -5.63 -2.39
C ILE A 196 3.39 -6.98 -2.72
N LEU A 197 3.58 -8.00 -1.88
CA LEU A 197 2.95 -9.31 -2.07
C LEU A 197 1.42 -9.20 -2.04
N THR A 198 0.87 -8.40 -1.13
CA THR A 198 -0.58 -8.17 -1.04
C THR A 198 -1.13 -7.71 -2.39
N TRP A 199 -0.53 -6.68 -2.97
CA TRP A 199 -1.02 -6.11 -4.23
C TRP A 199 -0.63 -6.90 -5.48
N LEU A 200 0.47 -7.66 -5.46
CA LEU A 200 0.74 -8.67 -6.48
C LEU A 200 -0.32 -9.77 -6.47
N GLY A 201 -0.69 -10.27 -5.29
CA GLY A 201 -1.79 -11.22 -5.12
C GLY A 201 -3.11 -10.67 -5.64
N TRP A 202 -3.41 -9.40 -5.36
CA TRP A 202 -4.57 -8.70 -5.92
C TRP A 202 -4.55 -8.65 -7.45
N ALA A 203 -3.41 -8.30 -8.06
CA ALA A 203 -3.27 -8.27 -9.52
C ALA A 203 -3.49 -9.64 -10.15
N ILE A 204 -2.98 -10.71 -9.53
CA ILE A 204 -3.16 -12.08 -9.98
C ILE A 204 -4.63 -12.53 -9.80
N ALA A 205 -5.24 -12.25 -8.65
CA ALA A 205 -6.59 -12.68 -8.33
C ALA A 205 -7.66 -11.98 -9.18
N THR A 206 -7.47 -10.69 -9.44
CA THR A 206 -8.33 -9.91 -10.34
C THR A 206 -8.00 -10.17 -11.80
N TRP A 207 -6.78 -10.61 -12.13
CA TRP A 207 -6.31 -10.74 -13.51
C TRP A 207 -6.61 -9.51 -14.38
N SER A 208 -6.46 -8.32 -13.80
CA SER A 208 -6.92 -7.06 -14.37
C SER A 208 -5.77 -6.06 -14.56
N LEU A 209 -5.86 -5.24 -15.61
CA LEU A 209 -4.88 -4.16 -15.83
C LEU A 209 -4.87 -3.11 -14.71
N PRO A 210 -6.01 -2.69 -14.12
CA PRO A 210 -6.02 -1.83 -12.93
C PRO A 210 -5.37 -2.47 -11.71
N GLY A 211 -5.59 -3.76 -11.47
CA GLY A 211 -4.93 -4.49 -10.39
C GLY A 211 -3.42 -4.56 -10.59
N LEU A 212 -2.96 -4.83 -11.82
CA LEU A 212 -1.55 -4.77 -12.20
C LEU A 212 -0.96 -3.36 -12.05
N ALA A 213 -1.70 -2.33 -12.47
CA ALA A 213 -1.28 -0.94 -12.31
C ALA A 213 -1.06 -0.61 -10.83
N PHE A 214 -1.95 -1.07 -9.95
CA PHE A 214 -1.80 -0.86 -8.52
C PHE A 214 -0.57 -1.59 -7.96
N ALA A 215 -0.36 -2.86 -8.33
CA ALA A 215 0.85 -3.59 -7.93
C ALA A 215 2.13 -2.88 -8.39
N ALA A 216 2.16 -2.38 -9.63
CA ALA A 216 3.26 -1.60 -10.17
C ALA A 216 3.49 -0.30 -9.37
N TRP A 217 2.42 0.42 -9.02
CA TRP A 217 2.48 1.61 -8.16
C TRP A 217 3.05 1.31 -6.77
N THR A 218 2.60 0.22 -6.15
CA THR A 218 3.09 -0.23 -4.84
C THR A 218 4.59 -0.51 -4.90
N ILE A 219 5.05 -1.27 -5.90
CA ILE A 219 6.49 -1.52 -6.11
C ILE A 219 7.22 -0.20 -6.36
N ALA A 220 6.67 0.66 -7.22
CA ALA A 220 7.26 1.94 -7.59
C ALA A 220 7.53 2.83 -6.37
N ASN A 221 6.64 2.81 -5.39
CA ASN A 221 6.76 3.63 -4.19
C ASN A 221 7.60 2.98 -3.09
N LEU A 222 7.43 1.67 -2.88
CA LEU A 222 7.96 1.00 -1.71
C LEU A 222 9.38 0.46 -1.92
N ALA A 223 9.75 0.05 -3.13
CA ALA A 223 11.09 -0.47 -3.40
C ALA A 223 12.20 0.60 -3.22
N PRO A 224 12.13 1.80 -3.82
CA PRO A 224 13.13 2.84 -3.59
C PRO A 224 13.18 3.30 -2.13
N ARG A 225 12.02 3.31 -1.47
CA ARG A 225 11.89 3.65 -0.06
C ARG A 225 12.55 2.60 0.84
N ALA A 226 12.39 1.31 0.55
CA ALA A 226 13.04 0.23 1.28
C ALA A 226 14.56 0.36 1.22
N ARG A 227 15.11 0.67 0.04
CA ARG A 227 16.53 0.96 -0.15
C ARG A 227 16.97 2.15 0.71
N THR A 228 16.22 3.24 0.69
CA THR A 228 16.53 4.43 1.49
C THR A 228 16.51 4.12 2.99
N HIS A 229 15.54 3.34 3.47
CA HIS A 229 15.47 2.92 4.87
C HIS A 229 16.62 1.98 5.26
N HIS A 230 16.99 1.05 4.39
CA HIS A 230 18.11 0.14 4.60
C HIS A 230 19.44 0.90 4.72
N LEU A 231 19.71 1.84 3.79
CA LEU A 231 20.91 2.67 3.85
C LEU A 231 20.95 3.54 5.10
N TRP A 232 19.81 4.14 5.46
CA TRP A 232 19.68 4.94 6.67
C TRP A 232 20.02 4.09 7.91
N TYR A 233 19.47 2.89 8.04
CA TYR A 233 19.78 1.99 9.17
C TYR A 233 21.27 1.65 9.25
N ARG A 234 21.91 1.32 8.12
CA ARG A 234 23.35 1.01 8.07
C ARG A 234 24.25 2.18 8.45
N GLN A 235 23.81 3.42 8.19
CA GLN A 235 24.55 4.63 8.54
C GLN A 235 24.33 5.06 9.99
N HIS A 236 23.14 4.81 10.54
CA HIS A 236 22.74 5.31 11.86
C HIS A 236 23.05 4.33 13.00
N PHE A 237 23.12 3.03 12.70
CA PHE A 237 23.38 2.00 13.72
C PHE A 237 24.65 1.21 13.38
N PRO A 238 25.74 1.40 14.14
CA PRO A 238 26.96 0.61 13.99
C PRO A 238 26.70 -0.90 14.09
N ASP A 239 25.75 -1.30 14.94
CA ASP A 239 25.38 -2.70 15.21
C ASP A 239 24.30 -3.23 14.25
N TYR A 240 24.02 -2.53 13.14
CA TYR A 240 23.03 -3.00 12.17
C TYR A 240 23.47 -4.32 11.51
N PRO A 241 22.62 -5.37 11.49
CA PRO A 241 23.00 -6.65 10.91
C PRO A 241 23.37 -6.55 9.43
N ARG A 242 24.64 -6.84 9.10
CA ARG A 242 25.21 -6.70 7.75
C ARG A 242 24.59 -7.65 6.71
N GLU A 243 24.11 -8.80 7.18
CA GLU A 243 23.44 -9.84 6.38
C GLU A 243 22.06 -9.41 5.86
N ARG A 244 21.40 -8.46 6.55
CA ARG A 244 20.05 -8.02 6.17
C ARG A 244 20.06 -7.37 4.79
N LYS A 245 19.04 -7.68 4.01
CA LYS A 245 18.75 -7.04 2.73
C LYS A 245 17.71 -5.92 2.90
N ALA A 246 17.49 -5.10 1.90
CA ALA A 246 16.54 -3.99 1.99
C ALA A 246 15.09 -4.47 1.97
N LEU A 247 14.75 -5.38 1.05
CA LEU A 247 13.37 -5.73 0.71
C LEU A 247 13.15 -7.22 0.37
N ILE A 248 14.00 -7.83 -0.47
CA ILE A 248 13.86 -9.20 -0.95
C ILE A 248 14.83 -10.10 -0.17
N PRO A 249 14.34 -11.08 0.62
CA PRO A 249 15.19 -11.97 1.41
C PRO A 249 16.25 -12.67 0.55
N GLY A 250 17.51 -12.61 0.98
CA GLY A 250 18.64 -13.24 0.28
C GLY A 250 19.12 -12.52 -0.98
N LEU A 251 18.38 -11.54 -1.51
CA LEU A 251 18.69 -10.88 -2.78
C LEU A 251 19.00 -9.39 -2.62
N TRP A 252 18.01 -8.56 -2.27
CA TRP A 252 18.11 -7.09 -2.40
C TRP A 252 17.53 -6.32 -1.23
#